data_AF-A0A382SV79-F1
#
_entry.id   AF-A0A382SV79-F1
#
_cell.length_a   1.000
_cell.length_b   1.000
_cell.length_c   1.000
_cell.angle_alpha   90.00
_cell.angle_beta   90.00
_cell.angle_gamma   90.00
#
_symmetry.space_group_name_H-M   'P 1'
#
loop_
_entity.id
_entity.type
_entity.pdbx_description
1 polymer ?
#
loop_
_entity_poly.entity_id
_entity_poly.type
_entity_poly.pdbx_seq_one_letter_code
_entity_poly.pdbx_strand_id
1 'polypeptide(L)'
;MIRIISFTGYLMSMMILFACSSVEETKGPVIQPKKEATWVRTEKVQKTKEEILSSEKKQLAEIPINTSLVEKITTKKTGLDATINKDSCLARSNSLDLRRTRVQKFGGMWNTFERNIDSKQYSFYGMQLDSNLNKIVFSLSYLCQTSEGVPLNKVAIEFKKLMQEYGREETTKILI
;
A
#
# COMPACT_ATOMS: atom_id res chain seq x y z
N MET A 1 5.93 43.38 -56.88
CA MET A 1 6.02 41.94 -57.21
C MET A 1 4.90 41.23 -56.47
N ILE A 2 3.77 41.02 -57.15
CA ILE A 2 2.56 40.36 -56.64
C ILE A 2 2.33 39.17 -57.56
N ARG A 3 2.40 37.95 -57.00
CA ARG A 3 2.16 36.63 -57.61
C ARG A 3 2.51 35.63 -56.50
N ILE A 4 1.62 34.81 -55.96
CA ILE A 4 1.07 33.63 -56.62
C ILE A 4 0.13 32.93 -55.60
N ILE A 5 -1.13 32.73 -56.02
CA ILE A 5 -1.92 31.51 -55.81
C ILE A 5 -2.40 31.22 -54.37
N SER A 6 -3.53 31.85 -54.03
CA SER A 6 -4.69 31.12 -53.52
C SER A 6 -5.08 30.01 -54.50
N PHE A 7 -4.92 28.73 -54.16
CA PHE A 7 -5.69 27.56 -54.68
C PHE A 7 -5.01 26.23 -54.27
N THR A 8 -5.26 25.77 -53.05
CA THR A 8 -5.34 24.36 -52.65
C THR A 8 -6.03 24.38 -51.28
N GLY A 9 -7.36 24.39 -51.22
CA GLY A 9 -8.11 23.14 -51.32
C GLY A 9 -7.76 22.32 -50.09
N TYR A 10 -8.41 22.55 -48.95
CA TYR A 10 -9.65 21.83 -48.66
C TYR A 10 -9.58 20.39 -49.20
N LEU A 11 -8.67 19.59 -48.64
CA LEU A 11 -8.68 18.15 -48.85
C LEU A 11 -8.22 17.50 -47.54
N MET A 12 -9.17 16.81 -46.91
CA MET A 12 -8.99 15.78 -45.90
C MET A 12 -8.57 16.32 -44.51
N SER A 13 -9.48 16.65 -43.59
CA SER A 13 -10.54 15.76 -43.10
C SER A 13 -10.06 14.31 -43.06
N MET A 14 -9.13 14.02 -42.17
CA MET A 14 -8.86 12.66 -41.73
C MET A 14 -8.98 12.64 -40.21
N MET A 15 -10.24 12.70 -39.77
CA MET A 15 -10.68 12.21 -38.48
C MET A 15 -10.15 10.79 -38.32
N ILE A 16 -9.05 10.62 -37.59
CA ILE A 16 -8.64 9.30 -37.12
C ILE A 16 -9.60 8.97 -35.98
N LEU A 17 -10.76 8.41 -36.35
CA LEU A 17 -11.57 7.63 -35.44
C LEU A 17 -10.71 6.42 -35.05
N PHE A 18 -10.08 6.49 -33.87
CA PHE A 18 -9.65 5.30 -33.18
C PHE A 18 -10.92 4.52 -32.82
N ALA A 19 -11.33 3.63 -33.72
CA ALA A 19 -12.29 2.59 -33.42
C ALA A 19 -11.67 1.73 -32.32
N CYS A 20 -12.21 1.83 -31.11
CA CYS A 20 -12.02 0.84 -30.07
C CYS A 20 -12.65 -0.45 -30.62
N SER A 21 -11.83 -1.41 -31.06
CA SER A 21 -12.30 -2.71 -31.51
C SER A 21 -13.08 -3.35 -30.36
N SER A 22 -14.32 -3.70 -30.64
CA SER A 22 -15.18 -4.52 -29.79
C SER A 22 -14.45 -5.81 -29.41
N VAL A 23 -14.39 -6.08 -28.11
CA VAL A 23 -13.95 -7.35 -27.54
C VAL A 23 -14.92 -8.44 -28.01
N GLU A 24 -14.44 -9.35 -28.84
CA GLU A 24 -15.11 -10.64 -29.05
C GLU A 24 -15.06 -11.43 -27.74
N GLU A 25 -16.24 -11.74 -27.19
CA GLU A 25 -16.39 -12.71 -26.11
C GLU A 25 -16.03 -14.11 -26.64
N THR A 26 -14.75 -14.47 -26.53
CA THR A 26 -14.33 -15.86 -26.70
C THR A 26 -14.68 -16.63 -25.42
N LYS A 27 -15.72 -17.48 -25.51
CA LYS A 27 -16.01 -18.51 -24.51
C LYS A 27 -14.89 -19.55 -24.54
N GLY A 28 -13.82 -19.28 -23.79
CA GLY A 28 -12.69 -20.17 -23.54
C GLY A 28 -12.26 -20.08 -22.07
N PRO A 29 -11.42 -21.01 -21.58
CA PRO A 29 -10.96 -20.99 -20.19
C PRO A 29 -10.26 -19.67 -19.88
N VAL A 30 -10.58 -19.09 -18.70
CA VAL A 30 -10.11 -17.78 -18.21
C VAL A 30 -8.63 -17.58 -18.52
N ILE A 31 -8.34 -16.75 -19.52
CA ILE A 31 -6.97 -16.36 -19.84
C ILE A 31 -6.56 -15.38 -18.75
N GLN A 32 -5.71 -15.84 -17.82
CA GLN A 32 -5.16 -14.96 -16.81
C GLN A 32 -4.41 -13.81 -17.51
N PRO A 33 -4.64 -12.55 -17.12
CA PRO A 33 -3.86 -11.44 -17.64
C PRO A 33 -2.38 -11.72 -17.40
N LYS A 34 -1.57 -11.49 -18.44
CA LYS A 34 -0.13 -11.70 -18.39
C LYS A 34 0.41 -10.89 -17.22
N LYS A 35 0.88 -11.57 -16.17
CA LYS A 35 1.38 -10.93 -14.94
C LYS A 35 2.30 -9.78 -15.34
N GLU A 36 1.90 -8.56 -15.02
CA GLU A 36 2.76 -7.40 -15.18
C GLU A 36 4.06 -7.71 -14.44
N ALA A 37 5.20 -7.44 -15.10
CA ALA A 37 6.49 -7.60 -14.48
C ALA A 37 6.59 -6.58 -13.34
N THR A 38 6.18 -6.97 -12.14
CA THR A 38 6.59 -6.29 -10.91
C THR A 38 8.10 -6.20 -10.97
N TRP A 39 8.64 -4.97 -10.93
CA TRP A 39 10.06 -4.63 -10.94
C TRP A 39 10.76 -5.08 -9.64
N VAL A 40 10.50 -6.30 -9.21
CA VAL A 40 11.22 -6.98 -8.15
C VAL A 40 12.40 -7.66 -8.80
N ARG A 41 13.60 -7.23 -8.44
CA ARG A 41 14.84 -7.89 -8.84
C ARG A 41 14.80 -9.34 -8.35
N THR A 42 14.51 -10.28 -9.24
CA THR A 42 14.57 -11.71 -8.96
C THR A 42 16.01 -12.17 -9.13
N GLU A 43 16.79 -12.01 -8.07
CA GLU A 43 18.14 -12.58 -8.03
C GLU A 43 18.01 -14.11 -7.92
N LYS A 44 18.47 -14.84 -8.94
CA LYS A 44 18.56 -16.31 -8.87
C LYS A 44 19.69 -16.68 -7.92
N VAL A 45 19.35 -16.83 -6.65
CA VAL A 45 20.30 -17.28 -5.63
C VAL A 45 20.47 -18.80 -5.78
N GLN A 46 21.49 -19.24 -6.52
CA GLN A 46 22.02 -20.61 -6.40
C GLN A 46 22.93 -20.65 -5.19
N LYS A 47 22.38 -20.95 -4.01
CA LYS A 47 23.19 -21.30 -2.84
C LYS A 47 23.33 -22.81 -2.77
N THR A 48 24.56 -23.30 -2.85
CA THR A 48 24.87 -24.69 -2.49
C THR A 48 24.66 -24.89 -1.00
N LYS A 49 24.29 -26.11 -0.60
CA LYS A 49 23.93 -26.47 0.79
C LYS A 49 25.04 -26.10 1.80
N GLU A 50 26.29 -26.13 1.36
CA GLU A 50 27.48 -25.74 2.12
C GLU A 50 27.57 -24.22 2.38
N GLU A 51 27.07 -23.38 1.46
CA GLU A 51 27.10 -21.91 1.56
C GLU A 51 25.99 -21.35 2.47
N ILE A 52 24.95 -22.15 2.72
CA ILE A 52 23.92 -21.86 3.74
C ILE A 52 24.43 -22.20 5.14
N LEU A 53 25.31 -23.20 5.25
CA LEU A 53 25.83 -23.67 6.53
C LEU A 53 27.09 -22.90 6.97
N SER A 54 27.86 -22.34 6.03
CA SER A 54 29.08 -21.58 6.30
C SER A 54 28.88 -20.06 6.34
N SER A 55 27.64 -19.55 6.39
CA SER A 55 27.45 -18.11 6.58
C SER A 55 27.93 -17.74 7.99
N GLU A 56 29.22 -17.44 8.11
CA GLU A 56 29.69 -16.47 9.07
C GLU A 56 28.77 -15.27 8.91
N LYS A 57 27.88 -15.14 9.88
CA LYS A 57 26.91 -14.07 10.01
C LYS A 57 27.76 -12.81 10.03
N LYS A 58 27.93 -12.16 8.86
CA LYS A 58 28.64 -10.88 8.75
C LYS A 58 28.04 -10.03 9.86
N GLN A 59 28.81 -9.79 10.92
CA GLN A 59 28.33 -9.03 12.07
C GLN A 59 27.87 -7.71 11.48
N LEU A 60 26.54 -7.49 11.44
CA LEU A 60 26.01 -6.17 11.19
C LEU A 60 26.66 -5.32 12.26
N ALA A 61 27.42 -4.31 11.84
CA ALA A 61 28.08 -3.40 12.76
C ALA A 61 27.04 -2.96 13.79
N GLU A 62 27.36 -3.17 15.06
CA GLU A 62 26.46 -2.83 16.16
C GLU A 62 26.29 -1.31 16.14
N ILE A 63 25.15 -0.84 15.64
CA ILE A 63 24.88 0.60 15.58
C ILE A 63 24.67 1.04 17.02
N PRO A 64 25.52 1.94 17.57
CA PRO A 64 25.38 2.36 18.94
C PRO A 64 24.02 3.04 19.11
N ILE A 65 23.20 2.48 20.00
CA ILE A 65 21.87 3.02 20.28
C ILE A 65 22.06 4.37 20.99
N ASN A 66 21.50 5.43 20.41
CA ASN A 66 21.57 6.76 20.99
C ASN A 66 20.75 6.79 22.31
N THR A 67 21.45 6.95 23.44
CA THR A 67 20.88 6.92 24.79
C THR A 67 19.81 8.00 25.02
N SER A 68 19.97 9.19 24.42
CA SER A 68 18.98 10.27 24.45
C SER A 68 17.70 9.91 23.68
N LEU A 69 17.83 9.15 22.59
CA LEU A 69 16.68 8.64 21.85
C LEU A 69 15.91 7.59 22.66
N VAL A 70 16.64 6.68 23.32
CA VAL A 70 16.05 5.65 24.20
C VAL A 70 15.29 6.30 25.33
N GLU A 71 15.90 7.27 26.02
CA GLU A 71 15.26 8.03 27.09
C GLU A 71 13.97 8.70 26.60
N LYS A 72 13.99 9.31 25.40
CA LYS A 72 12.81 9.97 24.81
C LYS A 72 11.69 9.00 24.42
N ILE A 73 12.03 7.75 24.06
CA ILE A 73 11.07 6.69 23.72
C ILE A 73 10.51 6.04 24.99
N THR A 74 11.32 5.85 26.04
CA THR A 74 10.93 5.23 27.30
C THR A 74 10.24 6.19 28.26
N THR A 75 10.43 7.51 28.08
CA THR A 75 9.66 8.53 28.79
C THR A 75 8.21 8.45 28.34
N LYS A 76 7.42 7.63 29.06
CA LYS A 76 5.99 7.48 28.88
C LYS A 76 5.37 8.86 29.02
N LYS A 77 4.93 9.46 27.91
CA LYS A 77 4.14 10.69 27.96
C LYS A 77 2.80 10.32 28.60
N THR A 78 2.70 10.48 29.91
CA THR A 78 1.51 10.34 30.73
C THR A 78 0.53 11.43 30.30
N GLY A 79 -0.27 11.08 29.31
CA GLY A 79 -1.25 11.95 28.67
C GLY A 79 -2.09 11.09 27.74
N LEU A 80 -2.66 10.02 28.29
CA LEU A 80 -3.70 9.26 27.62
C LEU A 80 -4.78 8.91 28.64
N ASP A 81 -5.23 9.91 29.38
CA ASP A 81 -6.60 9.90 29.86
C ASP A 81 -7.43 10.52 28.74
N ALA A 82 -7.82 9.66 27.81
CA ALA A 82 -8.68 10.06 26.71
C ALA A 82 -9.82 9.06 26.69
N THR A 83 -11.01 9.53 27.07
CA THR A 83 -12.24 9.01 26.49
C THR A 83 -12.05 9.01 24.97
N ILE A 84 -11.71 7.85 24.40
CA ILE A 84 -11.46 7.67 22.97
C ILE A 84 -12.83 7.66 22.30
N ASN A 85 -13.40 8.84 22.06
CA ASN A 85 -14.50 8.96 21.11
C ASN A 85 -13.96 8.86 19.68
N LYS A 86 -14.83 8.44 18.76
CA LYS A 86 -14.49 8.22 17.35
C LYS A 86 -13.81 9.45 16.72
N ASP A 87 -14.34 10.64 16.99
CA ASP A 87 -13.84 11.90 16.43
C ASP A 87 -12.42 12.24 16.91
N SER A 88 -12.13 12.09 18.21
CA SER A 88 -10.79 12.31 18.76
C SER A 88 -9.78 11.28 18.21
N CYS A 89 -10.19 10.03 18.05
CA CYS A 89 -9.38 8.99 17.41
C CYS A 89 -9.04 9.38 15.96
N LEU A 90 -10.05 9.75 15.18
CA LEU A 90 -9.89 10.17 13.78
C LEU A 90 -9.02 11.41 13.66
N ALA A 91 -9.21 12.43 14.50
CA ALA A 91 -8.38 13.63 14.49
C ALA A 91 -6.90 13.30 14.72
N ARG A 92 -6.60 12.40 15.65
CA ARG A 92 -5.23 11.95 15.91
C ARG A 92 -4.65 11.14 14.75
N SER A 93 -5.44 10.23 14.17
CA SER A 93 -5.04 9.44 13.01
C SER A 93 -4.76 10.32 11.79
N ASN A 94 -5.64 11.28 11.51
CA ASN A 94 -5.48 12.26 10.43
C ASN A 94 -4.22 13.11 10.61
N SER A 95 -3.91 13.53 11.84
CA SER A 95 -2.65 14.23 12.10
C SER A 95 -1.41 13.37 11.77
N LEU A 96 -1.47 12.05 11.95
CA LEU A 96 -0.38 11.14 11.58
C LEU A 96 -0.29 10.99 10.06
N ASP A 97 -1.43 10.83 9.38
CA ASP A 97 -1.46 10.70 7.92
C ASP A 97 -0.97 11.97 7.21
N LEU A 98 -1.29 13.17 7.72
CA LEU A 98 -0.76 14.42 7.19
C LEU A 98 0.78 14.49 7.29
N ARG A 99 1.35 14.06 8.42
CA ARG A 99 2.81 14.01 8.60
C ARG A 99 3.45 12.98 7.67
N ARG A 100 2.87 11.79 7.60
CA ARG A 100 3.31 10.71 6.71
C ARG A 100 3.24 11.15 5.24
N THR A 101 2.16 11.77 4.81
CA THR A 101 1.99 12.30 3.45
C THR A 101 3.01 13.38 3.12
N ARG A 102 3.34 14.26 4.08
CA ARG A 102 4.41 15.24 3.91
C ARG A 102 5.76 14.55 3.66
N VAL A 103 6.11 13.55 4.45
CA VAL A 103 7.37 12.78 4.28
C VAL A 103 7.38 12.07 2.92
N GLN A 104 6.27 11.45 2.52
CA GLN A 104 6.14 10.78 1.23
C GLN A 104 6.30 11.74 0.03
N LYS A 105 5.82 13.00 0.13
CA LYS A 105 6.04 14.03 -0.90
C LYS A 105 7.53 14.34 -1.14
N PHE A 106 8.38 14.14 -0.14
CA PHE A 106 9.83 14.30 -0.27
C PHE A 106 10.55 12.99 -0.63
N GLY A 107 9.82 11.98 -1.14
CA GLY A 107 10.36 10.68 -1.54
C GLY A 107 10.44 9.65 -0.41
N GLY A 108 9.84 9.94 0.75
CA GLY A 108 9.75 8.99 1.85
C GLY A 108 11.09 8.74 2.54
N MET A 109 11.10 7.69 3.36
CA MET A 109 12.29 7.22 4.01
C MET A 109 13.27 6.64 2.98
N TRP A 110 12.78 5.93 1.97
CA TRP A 110 13.60 5.41 0.87
C TRP A 110 14.51 6.48 0.23
N ASN A 111 13.96 7.64 -0.14
CA ASN A 111 14.76 8.72 -0.74
C ASN A 111 15.83 9.26 0.22
N THR A 112 15.61 9.19 1.53
CA THR A 112 16.63 9.60 2.51
C THR A 112 17.82 8.64 2.47
N PHE A 113 17.57 7.33 2.36
CA PHE A 113 18.63 6.33 2.23
C PHE A 113 19.38 6.46 0.90
N GLU A 114 18.68 6.75 -0.21
CA GLU A 114 19.29 6.88 -1.54
C GLU A 114 20.24 8.07 -1.68
N ARG A 115 19.95 9.18 -0.98
CA ARG A 115 20.74 10.42 -1.10
C ARG A 115 22.07 10.38 -0.36
N ASN A 116 22.24 9.46 0.59
CA ASN A 116 23.47 9.30 1.35
C ASN A 116 24.22 8.05 0.88
N ILE A 117 25.48 8.22 0.48
CA ILE A 117 26.33 7.17 -0.11
C ILE A 117 26.49 5.97 0.84
N ASP A 118 26.71 6.23 2.13
CA ASP A 118 26.96 5.19 3.14
C ASP A 118 25.70 4.36 3.42
N SER A 119 24.53 5.00 3.40
CA SER A 119 23.24 4.36 3.65
C SER A 119 22.57 3.79 2.39
N LYS A 120 23.04 4.13 1.19
CA LYS A 120 22.38 3.75 -0.08
C LYS A 120 22.20 2.25 -0.23
N GLN A 121 23.18 1.45 0.18
CA GLN A 121 23.11 -0.02 0.19
C GLN A 121 21.94 -0.58 1.02
N TYR A 122 21.38 0.23 1.92
CA TYR A 122 20.27 -0.12 2.81
C TYR A 122 18.93 0.48 2.37
N SER A 123 18.83 1.09 1.19
CA SER A 123 17.60 1.76 0.74
C SER A 123 16.39 0.84 0.64
N PHE A 124 16.61 -0.44 0.38
CA PHE A 124 15.56 -1.47 0.45
C PHE A 124 14.85 -1.51 1.81
N TYR A 125 15.56 -1.28 2.91
CA TYR A 125 14.93 -1.15 4.23
C TYR A 125 14.08 0.12 4.34
N GLY A 126 14.54 1.24 3.79
CA GLY A 126 13.75 2.47 3.71
C GLY A 126 12.41 2.27 3.02
N MET A 127 12.39 1.54 1.90
CA MET A 127 11.16 1.19 1.17
C MET A 127 10.20 0.31 1.99
N GLN A 128 10.74 -0.69 2.70
CA GLN A 128 9.94 -1.55 3.58
C GLN A 128 9.35 -0.76 4.76
N LEU A 129 10.14 0.13 5.35
CA LEU A 129 9.70 1.01 6.44
C LEU A 129 8.58 1.95 5.96
N ASP A 130 8.72 2.53 4.78
CA ASP A 130 7.66 3.33 4.16
C ASP A 130 6.36 2.53 3.98
N SER A 131 6.45 1.31 3.46
CA SER A 131 5.28 0.41 3.29
C SER A 131 4.62 0.06 4.62
N ASN A 132 5.41 -0.30 5.62
CA ASN A 132 4.91 -0.69 6.94
C ASN A 132 4.28 0.50 7.68
N LEU A 133 4.88 1.69 7.60
CA LEU A 133 4.30 2.91 8.16
C LEU A 133 2.97 3.25 7.50
N ASN A 134 2.86 3.12 6.17
CA ASN A 134 1.61 3.32 5.46
C ASN A 134 0.52 2.37 5.97
N LYS A 135 0.84 1.07 6.11
CA LYS A 135 -0.08 0.07 6.66
C LYS A 135 -0.57 0.46 8.06
N ILE A 136 0.35 0.81 8.95
CA ILE A 136 0.01 1.18 10.34
C ILE A 136 -0.93 2.39 10.37
N VAL A 137 -0.60 3.46 9.62
CA VAL A 137 -1.41 4.68 9.59
C VAL A 137 -2.82 4.40 9.03
N PHE A 138 -2.91 3.66 7.93
CA PHE A 138 -4.22 3.31 7.35
C PHE A 138 -5.03 2.38 8.25
N SER A 139 -4.39 1.38 8.87
CA SER A 139 -5.04 0.50 9.84
C SER A 139 -5.55 1.29 11.05
N LEU A 140 -4.80 2.27 11.56
CA LEU A 140 -5.26 3.14 12.65
C LEU A 140 -6.49 3.96 12.25
N SER A 141 -6.51 4.52 11.05
CA SER A 141 -7.68 5.23 10.53
C SER A 141 -8.92 4.32 10.47
N TYR A 142 -8.76 3.11 9.92
CA TYR A 142 -9.83 2.13 9.87
C TYR A 142 -10.34 1.74 11.27
N LEU A 143 -9.44 1.44 12.21
CA LEU A 143 -9.80 1.11 13.59
C LEU A 143 -10.56 2.26 14.27
N CYS A 144 -10.18 3.51 14.01
CA CYS A 144 -10.95 4.67 14.50
C CYS A 144 -12.34 4.75 13.86
N GLN A 145 -12.48 4.51 12.55
CA GLN A 145 -13.78 4.52 11.86
C GLN A 145 -14.75 3.49 12.42
N THR A 146 -14.23 2.32 12.80
CA THR A 146 -15.00 1.18 13.33
C THR A 146 -14.97 1.07 14.85
N SER A 147 -14.54 2.11 15.56
CA SER A 147 -14.41 2.11 17.03
C SER A 147 -15.76 1.90 17.75
N GLU A 148 -16.85 2.34 17.13
CA GLU A 148 -18.24 2.16 17.62
C GLU A 148 -18.92 0.89 17.05
N GLY A 149 -18.18 0.09 16.28
CA GLY A 149 -18.68 -1.09 15.58
C GLY A 149 -18.37 -1.07 14.08
N VAL A 150 -18.30 -2.26 13.49
CA VAL A 150 -18.15 -2.41 12.04
C VAL A 150 -19.53 -2.28 11.39
N PRO A 151 -19.76 -1.35 10.45
CA PRO A 151 -21.02 -1.26 9.74
C PRO A 151 -21.27 -2.55 8.97
N LEU A 152 -22.39 -3.22 9.27
CA LEU A 152 -22.77 -4.47 8.61
C LEU A 152 -23.31 -4.15 7.21
N ASN A 153 -22.75 -4.79 6.19
CA ASN A 153 -23.34 -4.77 4.85
C ASN A 153 -24.63 -5.62 4.81
N LYS A 154 -25.40 -5.55 3.70
CA LYS A 154 -26.67 -6.28 3.57
C LYS A 154 -26.55 -7.78 3.83
N VAL A 155 -25.47 -8.40 3.34
CA VAL A 155 -25.20 -9.83 3.54
C VAL A 155 -24.95 -10.12 5.02
N ALA A 156 -24.16 -9.29 5.70
CA ALA A 156 -23.88 -9.43 7.12
C ALA A 156 -25.12 -9.19 7.99
N ILE A 157 -26.04 -8.34 7.54
CA ILE A 157 -27.35 -8.13 8.20
C ILE A 157 -28.22 -9.40 8.08
N GLU A 158 -28.34 -9.99 6.89
CA GLU A 158 -29.11 -11.23 6.72
C GLU A 158 -28.47 -12.41 7.46
N PHE A 159 -27.15 -12.54 7.39
CA PHE A 159 -26.42 -13.54 8.17
C PHE A 159 -26.65 -13.36 9.68
N LYS A 160 -26.64 -12.12 10.18
CA LYS A 160 -26.96 -11.82 11.58
C LYS A 160 -28.37 -12.27 11.95
N LYS A 161 -29.37 -12.05 11.09
CA LYS A 161 -30.75 -12.52 11.34
C LYS A 161 -30.81 -14.05 11.43
N LEU A 162 -30.23 -14.74 10.44
CA LEU A 162 -30.18 -16.21 10.44
C LEU A 162 -29.49 -16.76 11.70
N MET A 163 -28.37 -16.15 12.11
CA MET A 163 -27.68 -16.52 13.35
C MET A 163 -28.53 -16.29 14.61
N GLN A 164 -29.33 -15.22 14.64
CA GLN A 164 -30.21 -14.91 15.77
C GLN A 164 -31.40 -15.87 15.85
N GLU A 165 -31.87 -16.38 14.70
CA GLU A 165 -33.04 -17.24 14.60
C GLU A 165 -32.69 -18.73 14.76
N TYR A 166 -31.65 -19.20 14.07
CA TYR A 166 -31.30 -20.63 13.98
C TYR A 166 -30.04 -21.00 14.77
N GLY A 167 -29.29 -20.03 15.28
CA GLY A 167 -28.00 -20.27 15.91
C GLY A 167 -26.89 -20.58 14.90
N ARG A 168 -25.64 -20.63 15.37
CA ARG A 168 -24.44 -20.73 14.50
C ARG A 168 -24.43 -22.01 13.66
N GLU A 169 -24.66 -23.16 14.30
CA GLU A 169 -24.51 -24.47 13.65
C GLU A 169 -25.51 -24.65 12.52
N GLU A 170 -26.77 -24.32 12.76
CA GLU A 170 -27.83 -24.48 11.78
C GLU A 170 -27.73 -23.43 10.65
N THR A 171 -27.36 -22.19 10.97
CA THR A 171 -27.06 -21.17 9.94
C THR A 171 -25.94 -21.61 9.01
N THR A 172 -24.94 -22.32 9.53
CA THR A 172 -23.82 -22.84 8.73
C THR A 172 -24.30 -23.92 7.75
N LYS A 173 -25.24 -24.77 8.16
CA LYS A 173 -25.85 -25.78 7.26
C LYS A 173 -26.78 -25.18 6.21
N ILE A 174 -27.42 -24.04 6.50
CA ILE A 174 -28.30 -23.36 5.55
C ILE A 174 -27.50 -22.71 4.41
N LEU A 175 -26.28 -22.25 4.68
CA LEU A 175 -25.48 -21.43 3.75
C LEU A 175 -24.37 -22.20 3.02
N ILE A 176 -24.06 -23.43 3.43
CA ILE A 176 -23.06 -24.32 2.83
C ILE A 176 -23.78 -25.50 2.20
#